data_AF-R4G3I7-F1
#
_entry.id   AF-R4G3I7-F1
#
_cell.length_a   1.000
_cell.length_b   1.000
_cell.length_c   1.000
_cell.angle_alpha   90.00
_cell.angle_beta   90.00
_cell.angle_gamma   90.00
#
_symmetry.space_group_name_H-M   'P 1'
#
loop_
_entity.id
_entity.type
_entity.pdbx_description
1 polymer ?
#
loop_
_entity_poly.entity_id
_entity_poly.type
_entity_poly.pdbx_seq_one_letter_code
_entity_poly.pdbx_strand_id
1 'polypeptide(L)'
;MGIKLVFLLILGISASVWAYPKTECGSGPDHNLAKGFRRRGDRLLYTTRVQMPKSFLRVKSYDFNWPDSSRQSNFITRFEVLDEHHDGSGGCAFFTGGGPGTNFLKLHLV
;
A
#
# COMPACT_ATOMS: atom_id res chain seq x y z
N MET A 1 -25.25 -15.35 -32.10
CA MET A 1 -23.88 -15.06 -31.61
C MET A 1 -23.84 -14.04 -30.46
N GLY A 2 -24.72 -13.03 -30.43
CA GLY A 2 -24.68 -11.97 -29.39
C GLY A 2 -24.89 -12.43 -27.95
N ILE A 3 -25.82 -13.35 -27.68
CA ILE A 3 -26.15 -13.73 -26.29
C ILE A 3 -25.02 -14.48 -25.58
N LYS A 4 -24.27 -15.33 -26.31
CA LYS A 4 -23.09 -16.02 -25.79
C LYS A 4 -21.98 -15.03 -25.42
N LEU A 5 -21.82 -13.98 -26.22
CA LEU A 5 -20.86 -12.91 -25.95
C LEU A 5 -21.23 -12.12 -24.69
N VAL A 6 -22.52 -11.82 -24.51
CA VAL A 6 -23.05 -11.15 -23.31
C VAL A 6 -22.81 -11.99 -22.06
N PHE A 7 -23.09 -13.30 -22.10
CA PHE A 7 -22.82 -14.19 -20.97
C PHE A 7 -21.33 -14.28 -20.62
N LEU A 8 -20.45 -14.35 -21.63
CA LEU A 8 -19.00 -14.37 -21.40
C LEU A 8 -18.49 -13.06 -20.80
N LEU A 9 -19.04 -11.92 -21.22
CA LEU A 9 -18.71 -10.61 -20.63
C LEU A 9 -19.17 -10.51 -19.17
N ILE A 10 -20.38 -10.96 -18.85
CA ILE A 10 -20.89 -10.94 -17.46
C ILE A 10 -20.07 -11.88 -16.56
N LEU A 11 -19.72 -13.07 -17.05
CA LEU A 11 -18.88 -14.02 -16.31
C LEU A 11 -17.45 -13.49 -16.10
N GLY A 12 -16.87 -12.83 -17.11
CA GLY A 12 -15.56 -12.21 -16.99
C GLY A 12 -15.53 -11.07 -15.97
N ILE A 13 -16.55 -10.22 -15.94
CA ILE A 13 -16.66 -9.09 -15.00
C ILE A 13 -16.93 -9.58 -13.57
N SER A 14 -17.74 -10.62 -13.41
CA SER A 14 -18.01 -11.19 -12.08
C SER A 14 -16.78 -11.90 -11.49
N ALA A 15 -16.02 -12.63 -12.31
CA ALA A 15 -14.82 -13.33 -11.85
C ALA A 15 -13.75 -12.37 -11.29
N SER A 16 -13.56 -11.19 -11.91
CA SER A 16 -12.56 -10.23 -11.44
C SER A 16 -12.95 -9.54 -10.11
N VAL A 17 -14.25 -9.32 -9.88
CA VAL A 17 -14.75 -8.78 -8.60
C VAL A 17 -14.61 -9.78 -7.46
N TRP A 18 -14.72 -11.08 -7.74
CA TRP A 18 -14.59 -12.14 -6.74
C TRP A 18 -13.14 -12.59 -6.51
N ALA A 19 -12.23 -12.27 -7.43
CA ALA A 19 -10.83 -12.67 -7.34
C ALA A 19 -10.08 -11.94 -6.22
N TYR A 20 -10.45 -10.68 -5.94
CA TYR A 20 -9.77 -9.86 -4.93
C TYR A 20 -10.76 -9.41 -3.87
N PRO A 21 -10.58 -9.80 -2.59
CA PRO A 21 -11.44 -9.33 -1.53
C PRO A 21 -11.38 -7.81 -1.42
N LYS A 22 -12.50 -7.18 -1.08
CA LYS A 22 -12.52 -5.73 -0.85
C LYS A 22 -11.78 -5.41 0.46
N THR A 23 -10.70 -4.65 0.36
CA THR A 23 -9.93 -4.09 1.47
C THR A 23 -10.25 -2.60 1.66
N GLU A 24 -9.70 -2.00 2.71
CA GLU A 24 -9.83 -0.56 2.99
C GLU A 24 -9.21 0.32 1.89
N CYS A 25 -8.25 -0.19 1.13
CA CYS A 25 -7.57 0.53 0.06
C CYS A 25 -8.04 0.15 -1.36
N GLY A 26 -8.97 -0.79 -1.51
CA GLY A 26 -9.59 -1.11 -2.80
C GLY A 26 -10.01 -2.56 -2.96
N SER A 27 -10.16 -3.00 -4.21
CA SER A 27 -10.46 -4.40 -4.58
C SER A 27 -9.50 -4.87 -5.68
N GLY A 28 -8.26 -4.38 -5.60
CA GLY A 28 -7.19 -4.72 -6.54
C GLY A 28 -6.25 -5.78 -5.96
N PRO A 29 -5.41 -6.38 -6.81
CA PRO A 29 -4.38 -7.32 -6.38
C PRO A 29 -3.27 -6.66 -5.55
N ASP A 30 -2.97 -5.39 -5.81
CA ASP A 30 -1.81 -4.68 -5.27
C ASP A 30 -2.21 -3.47 -4.43
N HIS A 31 -1.63 -3.34 -3.24
CA HIS A 31 -1.83 -2.18 -2.35
C HIS A 31 -0.57 -1.29 -2.20
N ASN A 32 0.25 -1.24 -3.24
CA ASN A 32 1.47 -0.43 -3.27
C ASN A 32 1.18 1.08 -3.14
N LEU A 33 1.97 1.77 -2.33
CA LEU A 33 1.95 3.22 -2.19
C LEU A 33 3.36 3.80 -2.41
N ALA A 34 3.57 4.50 -3.52
CA ALA A 34 4.82 5.19 -3.80
C ALA A 34 4.57 6.67 -4.13
N LYS A 35 5.41 7.55 -3.59
CA LYS A 35 5.39 8.99 -3.92
C LYS A 35 6.79 9.56 -4.03
N GLY A 36 6.93 10.55 -4.92
CA GLY A 36 8.20 11.22 -5.20
C GLY A 36 9.03 10.47 -6.26
N PHE A 37 10.27 10.92 -6.44
CA PHE A 37 11.15 10.44 -7.50
C PHE A 37 12.57 10.27 -6.96
N ARG A 38 13.23 9.19 -7.38
CA ARG A 38 14.63 8.97 -7.05
C ARG A 38 15.50 9.87 -7.92
N ARG A 39 16.39 10.63 -7.29
CA ARG A 39 17.38 11.47 -7.95
C ARG A 39 18.75 10.81 -7.93
N ARG A 40 19.61 11.19 -8.88
CA ARG A 40 20.99 10.70 -8.90
C ARG A 40 21.71 11.16 -7.64
N GLY A 41 22.33 10.23 -6.92
CA GLY A 41 23.00 10.51 -5.64
C GLY A 41 22.15 10.25 -4.40
N ASP A 42 20.85 9.97 -4.56
CA ASP A 42 19.98 9.59 -3.45
C ASP A 42 20.48 8.30 -2.78
N ARG A 43 20.33 8.26 -1.45
CA ARG A 43 20.72 7.14 -0.60
C ARG A 43 19.50 6.61 0.15
N LEU A 44 19.51 5.32 0.46
CA LEU A 44 18.49 4.72 1.31
C LEU A 44 18.62 5.29 2.72
N LEU A 45 17.61 6.02 3.19
CA LEU A 45 17.57 6.58 4.54
C LEU A 45 17.08 5.57 5.57
N TYR A 46 16.10 4.75 5.19
CA TYR A 46 15.46 3.77 6.06
C TYR A 46 14.73 2.70 5.25
N THR A 47 14.70 1.48 5.76
CA THR A 47 13.88 0.39 5.24
C THR A 47 13.43 -0.47 6.42
N THR A 48 12.18 -0.94 6.38
CA THR A 48 11.63 -1.83 7.39
C THR A 48 10.53 -2.69 6.76
N ARG A 49 10.19 -3.78 7.45
CA ARG A 49 9.05 -4.63 7.10
C ARG A 49 8.10 -4.64 8.30
N VAL A 50 6.87 -4.19 8.07
CA VAL A 50 5.81 -4.24 9.08
C VAL A 50 4.95 -5.46 8.81
N GLN A 51 4.81 -6.34 9.80
CA GLN A 51 3.90 -7.49 9.74
C GLN A 51 2.82 -7.31 10.79
N MET A 52 1.56 -7.32 10.38
CA MET A 52 0.44 -7.27 11.32
C MET A 52 -0.02 -8.68 11.68
N PRO A 53 -0.23 -8.99 12.97
CA PRO A 53 -0.73 -10.30 13.37
C PRO A 53 -2.17 -10.49 12.91
N LYS A 54 -2.50 -11.71 12.45
CA LYS A 54 -3.87 -12.08 12.11
C LYS A 54 -4.78 -11.91 13.32
N SER A 55 -5.98 -11.40 13.09
CA SER A 55 -7.00 -11.17 14.12
C SER A 55 -8.34 -11.64 13.58
N PHE A 56 -9.02 -12.50 14.34
CA PHE A 56 -10.17 -13.27 13.85
C PHE A 56 -11.42 -12.43 13.57
N LEU A 57 -11.53 -11.20 14.12
CA LEU A 57 -12.74 -10.36 14.02
C LEU A 57 -12.45 -8.85 13.98
N ARG A 58 -11.19 -8.44 13.95
CA ARG A 58 -10.84 -7.02 14.03
C ARG A 58 -9.67 -6.70 13.13
N VAL A 59 -9.86 -5.72 12.27
CA VAL A 59 -8.79 -5.08 11.49
C VAL A 59 -7.82 -4.42 12.48
N LYS A 60 -6.54 -4.78 12.38
CA LYS A 60 -5.48 -4.15 13.15
C LYS A 60 -4.98 -2.96 12.34
N SER A 61 -4.73 -1.85 13.01
CA SER A 61 -4.11 -0.69 12.40
C SER A 61 -2.89 -0.26 13.20
N TYR A 62 -1.97 0.41 12.52
CA TYR A 62 -0.70 0.85 13.07
C TYR A 62 -0.27 2.18 12.44
N ASP A 63 -0.03 3.18 13.27
CA ASP A 63 0.52 4.45 12.82
C ASP A 63 2.05 4.36 12.78
N PHE A 64 2.59 4.33 11.56
CA PHE A 64 4.02 4.37 11.34
C PHE A 64 4.51 5.82 11.27
N ASN A 65 5.50 6.14 12.10
CA ASN A 65 6.15 7.45 12.11
C ASN A 65 7.65 7.29 11.91
N TRP A 66 8.21 8.07 10.99
CA TRP A 66 9.65 8.13 10.75
C TRP A 66 10.11 9.59 10.63
N PRO A 67 11.27 9.98 11.20
CA PRO A 67 12.03 9.23 12.19
C PRO A 67 11.30 9.22 13.56
N ASP A 68 11.55 8.20 14.39
CA ASP A 68 10.88 7.94 15.68
C ASP A 68 11.34 8.87 16.84
N SER A 69 11.75 10.10 16.51
CA SER A 69 12.40 11.10 17.37
C SER A 69 13.85 10.76 17.78
N SER A 70 14.71 11.79 17.82
CA SER A 70 16.18 11.81 18.03
C SER A 70 17.12 11.71 16.80
N ARG A 71 16.65 11.30 15.62
CA ARG A 71 17.50 11.28 14.41
C ARG A 71 17.29 12.54 13.56
N GLN A 72 18.35 13.32 13.37
CA GLN A 72 18.42 14.23 12.22
C GLN A 72 18.36 13.39 10.94
N SER A 73 17.33 13.62 10.15
CA SER A 73 17.04 12.91 8.91
C SER A 73 17.23 13.87 7.74
N ASN A 74 17.81 13.36 6.66
CA ASN A 74 17.89 14.10 5.39
C ASN A 74 16.49 14.25 4.79
N PHE A 75 16.31 15.24 3.91
CA PHE A 75 15.06 15.36 3.17
C PHE A 75 14.76 14.11 2.36
N ILE A 76 13.52 13.65 2.48
CA ILE A 76 12.97 12.54 1.70
C ILE A 76 12.78 13.05 0.27
N THR A 77 13.24 12.27 -0.71
CA THR A 77 12.99 12.53 -2.14
C THR A 77 11.94 11.57 -2.72
N ARG A 78 11.89 10.35 -2.16
CA ARG A 78 10.96 9.28 -2.52
C ARG A 78 10.71 8.39 -1.30
N PHE A 79 9.49 7.88 -1.19
CA PHE A 79 9.19 6.72 -0.34
C PHE A 79 8.33 5.72 -1.11
N GLU A 80 8.45 4.46 -0.70
CA GLU A 80 7.64 3.34 -1.18
C GLU A 80 7.19 2.51 0.01
N VAL A 81 5.93 2.10 -0.04
CA VAL A 81 5.36 1.03 0.76
C VAL A 81 4.90 -0.01 -0.24
N LEU A 82 5.49 -1.19 -0.14
CA LEU A 82 5.22 -2.28 -1.06
C LEU A 82 4.33 -3.30 -0.37
N ASP A 83 3.27 -3.68 -1.07
CA ASP A 83 2.49 -4.85 -0.72
C ASP A 83 3.25 -6.09 -1.16
N GLU A 84 3.50 -6.99 -0.22
CA GLU A 84 4.21 -8.24 -0.46
C GLU A 84 3.24 -9.39 -0.82
N HIS A 85 1.92 -9.14 -0.78
CA HIS A 85 0.87 -10.11 -1.13
C HIS A 85 0.01 -9.57 -2.28
N HIS A 86 0.30 -10.03 -3.49
CA HIS A 86 -0.37 -9.61 -4.74
C HIS A 86 -1.71 -10.33 -5.00
N ASP A 87 -2.34 -10.88 -3.97
CA ASP A 87 -3.62 -11.61 -4.03
C ASP A 87 -4.78 -10.76 -3.46
N GLY A 88 -4.55 -9.48 -3.21
CA GLY A 88 -5.52 -8.57 -2.58
C GLY A 88 -5.72 -8.80 -1.08
N SER A 89 -4.98 -9.72 -0.44
CA SER A 89 -5.02 -9.92 1.01
C SER A 89 -3.98 -9.10 1.79
N GLY A 90 -3.12 -8.38 1.06
CA GLY A 90 -2.07 -7.55 1.61
C GLY A 90 -2.56 -6.36 2.45
N GLY A 91 -1.64 -5.83 3.27
CA GLY A 91 -1.92 -4.67 4.10
C GLY A 91 -2.04 -3.38 3.29
N CYS A 92 -2.91 -2.49 3.73
CA CYS A 92 -3.12 -1.17 3.15
C CYS A 92 -2.23 -0.14 3.84
N ALA A 93 -1.69 0.79 3.04
CA ALA A 93 -0.95 1.93 3.56
C ALA A 93 -1.58 3.25 3.12
N PHE A 94 -1.83 4.13 4.07
CA PHE A 94 -2.40 5.45 3.84
C PHE A 94 -1.40 6.52 4.25
N PHE A 95 -1.12 7.45 3.34
CA PHE A 95 -0.27 8.59 3.63
C PHE A 95 -1.00 9.61 4.48
N THR A 96 -0.47 9.92 5.67
CA THR A 96 -1.09 10.86 6.62
C THR A 96 -0.31 12.15 6.82
N GLY A 97 0.99 12.19 6.49
CA GLY A 97 1.76 13.44 6.52
C GLY A 97 3.26 13.30 6.23
N GLY A 98 3.94 14.42 5.99
CA GLY A 98 5.37 14.47 5.67
C GLY A 98 5.67 14.09 4.22
N GLY A 99 6.64 13.20 4.00
CA GLY A 99 7.00 12.67 2.67
C GLY A 99 8.00 13.54 1.90
N PRO A 100 7.99 13.49 0.55
CA PRO A 100 9.00 14.17 -0.27
C PRO A 100 9.09 15.67 0.01
N GLY A 101 10.31 16.19 0.14
CA GLY A 101 10.57 17.58 0.51
C GLY A 101 10.57 17.85 2.02
N THR A 102 10.21 16.86 2.84
CA THR A 102 10.27 16.94 4.30
C THR A 102 11.26 15.91 4.85
N ASN A 103 11.60 16.02 6.13
CA ASN A 103 12.51 15.09 6.82
C ASN A 103 11.77 14.02 7.66
N PHE A 104 10.45 13.92 7.50
CA PHE A 104 9.62 12.98 8.26
C PHE A 104 8.56 12.34 7.35
N LEU A 105 8.04 11.18 7.75
CA LEU A 105 6.98 10.46 7.05
C LEU A 105 6.03 9.88 8.09
N LYS A 106 4.74 10.07 7.88
CA LYS A 106 3.67 9.47 8.67
C LYS A 106 2.75 8.67 7.76
N LEU A 107 2.48 7.43 8.16
CA LEU A 107 1.61 6.51 7.46
C LEU A 107 0.65 5.88 8.46
N HIS A 108 -0.58 5.64 8.02
CA HIS A 108 -1.54 4.79 8.71
C HIS A 108 -1.60 3.46 7.97
N LEU A 109 -1.23 2.37 8.62
CA LEU A 109 -1.24 1.03 8.06
C LEU A 109 -2.44 0.26 8.59
N VAL A 110 -3.07 -0.55 7.74
CA VAL A 110 -4.30 -1.31 8.03
C VAL A 110 -4.25 -2.69 7.41
#